data_AF-A0A955RCZ9-F1
#
_entry.id   AF-A0A955RCZ9-F1
#
_cell.length_a   1.000
_cell.length_b   1.000
_cell.length_c   1.000
_cell.angle_alpha   90.00
_cell.angle_beta   90.00
_cell.angle_gamma   90.00
#
_symmetry.space_group_name_H-M   'P 1'
#
loop_
_entity.id
_entity.type
_entity.pdbx_description
1 polymer ?
#
loop_
_entity_poly.entity_id
_entity_poly.type
_entity_poly.pdbx_seq_one_letter_code
_entity_poly.pdbx_strand_id
1 'polypeptide(L)'
;MADVRVMRGTVESGRIGSLVVAMHGLPERTLDRAAVLAWMKDGHSLIPVVGGHRLPALQLVEVGEELFVRTDNAPEAEDALPAFD
;
A
#
# COMPACT_ATOMS: atom_id res chain seq x y z
N MET A 1 10.10 -12.69 -3.04
CA MET A 1 9.89 -11.27 -3.44
C MET A 1 10.62 -10.39 -2.45
N ALA A 2 11.33 -9.36 -2.91
CA ALA A 2 11.94 -8.39 -1.99
C ALA A 2 10.86 -7.40 -1.55
N ASP A 3 10.80 -7.12 -0.25
CA ASP A 3 9.88 -6.14 0.32
C ASP A 3 10.20 -4.73 -0.19
N VAL A 4 9.18 -3.99 -0.63
CA VAL A 4 9.30 -2.57 -0.98
C VAL A 4 8.96 -1.76 0.26
N ARG A 5 9.96 -1.11 0.87
CA ARG A 5 9.77 -0.35 2.10
C ARG A 5 9.27 1.04 1.77
N VAL A 6 8.11 1.42 2.28
CA VAL A 6 7.56 2.77 2.14
C VAL A 6 8.11 3.62 3.29
N MET A 7 8.92 4.62 2.96
CA MET A 7 9.64 5.44 3.93
C MET A 7 8.88 6.73 4.28
N ARG A 8 8.19 7.31 3.30
CA ARG A 8 7.39 8.53 3.43
C ARG A 8 6.36 8.59 2.29
N GLY A 9 5.33 9.40 2.44
CA GLY A 9 4.32 9.60 1.39
C GLY A 9 3.57 10.91 1.56
N THR A 10 2.90 11.33 0.49
CA THR A 10 1.99 12.48 0.49
C THR A 10 0.55 12.01 0.36
N VAL A 11 -0.37 12.73 0.99
CA VAL A 11 -1.81 12.52 0.84
C VAL A 11 -2.41 13.75 0.19
N GLU A 12 -3.19 13.53 -0.85
CA GLU A 12 -3.88 14.55 -1.64
C GLU A 12 -5.36 14.14 -1.73
N SER A 13 -6.26 15.01 -1.25
CA SER A 13 -7.71 14.75 -1.25
C SER A 13 -8.09 13.40 -0.62
N GLY A 14 -7.41 13.02 0.47
CA GLY A 14 -7.66 11.76 1.18
C GLY A 14 -7.06 10.51 0.52
N ARG A 15 -6.28 10.65 -0.54
CA ARG A 15 -5.63 9.54 -1.26
C ARG A 15 -4.12 9.69 -1.29
N ILE A 16 -3.41 8.59 -1.48
CA ILE A 16 -1.95 8.63 -1.70
C ILE A 16 -1.68 9.42 -2.99
N GLY A 17 -0.94 10.53 -2.87
CA GLY A 17 -0.41 11.28 -4.01
C GLY A 17 0.91 10.70 -4.49
N SER A 18 1.85 10.47 -3.57
CA SER A 18 3.15 9.85 -3.84
C SER A 18 3.68 9.05 -2.66
N LEU A 19 4.54 8.06 -2.93
CA LEU A 19 5.29 7.29 -1.94
C LEU A 19 6.78 7.33 -2.27
N VAL A 20 7.62 7.56 -1.27
CA VAL A 20 9.05 7.28 -1.38
C VAL A 20 9.31 5.89 -0.85
N VAL A 21 9.91 5.07 -1.70
CA VAL A 21 10.19 3.67 -1.42
C VAL A 21 11.68 3.38 -1.44
N ALA A 22 12.09 2.43 -0.61
CA ALA A 22 13.43 1.86 -0.59
C ALA A 22 13.37 0.36 -0.88
N MET A 23 14.28 -0.10 -1.74
CA MET A 23 14.48 -1.52 -2.05
C MET A 23 15.91 -1.90 -1.69
N HIS A 24 16.12 -3.17 -1.35
CA HIS A 24 17.45 -3.65 -0.94
C HIS A 24 18.48 -3.44 -2.07
N GLY A 25 19.60 -2.77 -1.74
CA GLY A 25 20.69 -2.51 -2.68
C GLY A 25 20.40 -1.43 -3.74
N LEU A 26 19.27 -0.71 -3.63
CA LEU A 26 18.87 0.31 -4.59
C LEU A 26 18.60 1.65 -3.90
N PRO A 27 18.84 2.78 -4.58
CA PRO A 27 18.52 4.10 -4.04
C PRO A 27 17.00 4.23 -3.82
N GLU A 28 16.62 5.16 -2.93
CA GLU A 28 15.23 5.55 -2.76
C GLU A 28 14.64 6.05 -4.08
N ARG A 29 13.36 5.77 -4.30
CA ARG A 29 12.61 6.24 -5.47
C ARG A 29 11.27 6.80 -5.04
N THR A 30 10.84 7.87 -5.68
CA THR A 30 9.49 8.39 -5.52
C THR A 30 8.59 7.75 -6.58
N LEU A 31 7.49 7.16 -6.14
CA LEU A 31 6.41 6.63 -6.97
C LEU A 31 5.22 7.58 -6.85
N ASP A 32 4.66 8.01 -7.97
CA ASP A 32 3.35 8.67 -7.98
C ASP A 32 2.23 7.64 -7.79
N ARG A 33 0.99 8.12 -7.63
CA ARG A 33 -0.18 7.24 -7.47
C ARG A 33 -0.32 6.21 -8.58
N ALA A 34 -0.06 6.56 -9.84
CA ALA A 34 -0.23 5.63 -10.96
C ALA A 34 0.79 4.49 -10.88
N ALA A 35 2.06 4.80 -10.57
CA ALA A 35 3.11 3.82 -10.36
C ALA A 35 2.85 2.93 -9.14
N VAL A 36 2.37 3.51 -8.03
CA VAL A 36 1.97 2.75 -6.83
C VAL A 36 0.89 1.72 -7.18
N LEU A 37 -0.17 2.14 -7.89
CA LEU A 37 -1.24 1.23 -8.29
C LEU A 37 -0.75 0.13 -9.23
N ALA A 38 0.11 0.46 -10.21
CA ALA A 38 0.69 -0.52 -11.12
C ALA A 38 1.49 -1.58 -10.34
N TRP A 39 2.37 -1.14 -9.43
CA TRP A 39 3.19 -2.05 -8.64
C TRP A 39 2.38 -2.96 -7.74
N MET A 40 1.32 -2.45 -7.11
CA MET A 40 0.42 -3.26 -6.29
C MET A 40 -0.34 -4.29 -7.14
N LYS A 41 -0.74 -3.93 -8.37
CA LYS A 41 -1.36 -4.86 -9.33
C LYS A 41 -0.39 -5.93 -9.82
N ASP A 42 0.89 -5.60 -9.95
CA ASP A 42 1.96 -6.55 -10.28
C ASP A 42 2.33 -7.46 -9.08
N GLY A 43 1.63 -7.29 -7.94
CA GLY A 43 1.77 -8.12 -6.75
C GLY A 43 2.84 -7.63 -5.77
N HIS A 44 3.41 -6.43 -5.94
CA HIS A 44 4.42 -5.92 -5.02
C HIS A 44 3.82 -5.51 -3.67
N SER A 45 4.36 -6.05 -2.59
CA SER A 45 4.02 -5.66 -1.22
C SER A 45 4.75 -4.35 -0.84
N LEU A 46 3.96 -3.29 -0.67
CA LEU A 46 4.43 -1.99 -0.17
C LEU A 46 4.27 -1.96 1.35
N ILE A 47 5.37 -1.84 2.09
CA ILE A 47 5.42 -2.04 3.54
C ILE A 47 5.87 -0.74 4.21
N PRO A 48 4.98 0.01 4.89
CA PRO A 48 5.35 1.20 5.62
C PRO A 48 6.36 0.91 6.73
N VAL A 49 7.35 1.79 6.85
CA VAL A 49 8.36 1.76 7.92
C VAL A 49 8.30 3.07 8.70
N VAL A 50 7.85 3.00 9.95
CA VAL A 50 7.70 4.16 10.83
C VAL A 50 8.59 3.99 12.06
N GLY A 51 9.49 4.93 12.32
CA GLY A 51 10.44 4.83 13.43
C GLY A 51 11.35 3.60 13.39
N GLY A 52 11.58 3.03 12.19
CA GLY A 52 12.34 1.78 12.01
C GLY A 52 11.51 0.50 12.14
N HIS A 53 10.23 0.60 12.50
CA HIS A 53 9.32 -0.53 12.63
C HIS A 53 8.51 -0.75 11.36
N ARG A 54 8.42 -2.01 10.92
CA ARG A 54 7.59 -2.41 9.79
C ARG A 54 6.13 -2.52 10.23
N LEU A 55 5.24 -1.87 9.48
CA LEU A 55 3.80 -1.97 9.64
C LEU A 55 3.23 -3.03 8.67
N PRO A 56 1.95 -3.40 8.81
CA PRO A 56 1.28 -4.22 7.80
C PRO A 56 1.35 -3.59 6.41
N ALA A 57 1.34 -4.42 5.38
CA ALA A 57 1.43 -3.95 4.00
C ALA A 57 0.22 -3.07 3.63
N LEU A 58 0.42 -2.17 2.67
CA LEU A 58 -0.67 -1.43 2.07
C LEU A 58 -1.60 -2.39 1.33
N GLN A 59 -2.90 -2.12 1.40
CA GLN A 59 -3.93 -2.92 0.73
C GLN A 59 -4.50 -2.15 -0.46
N LEU A 60 -4.67 -2.84 -1.59
CA LEU A 60 -5.38 -2.33 -2.75
C LEU A 60 -6.82 -2.85 -2.71
N VAL A 61 -7.79 -1.94 -2.66
CA VAL A 61 -9.23 -2.26 -2.59
C VAL A 61 -9.94 -1.59 -3.75
N GLU A 62 -10.92 -2.26 -4.34
CA GLU A 62 -11.81 -1.69 -5.35
C GLU A 62 -13.17 -1.36 -4.71
N VAL A 63 -13.58 -0.10 -4.78
CA VAL A 63 -14.85 0.40 -4.24
C VAL A 63 -15.57 1.15 -5.36
N GLY A 64 -16.69 0.61 -5.83
CA GLY A 64 -17.49 1.23 -6.90
C GLY A 64 -16.68 1.52 -8.17
N GLU A 65 -15.92 0.52 -8.66
CA GLU A 65 -15.03 0.60 -9.84
C GLU A 65 -13.78 1.48 -9.66
N GLU A 66 -13.61 2.11 -8.49
CA GLU A 66 -12.45 2.92 -8.20
C GLU A 66 -11.47 2.22 -7.24
N LEU A 67 -10.18 2.34 -7.53
CA LEU A 67 -9.11 1.75 -6.71
C LEU A 67 -8.64 2.68 -5.60
N PHE A 68 -8.58 2.13 -4.40
CA PHE A 68 -8.13 2.76 -3.16
C PHE A 68 -6.94 2.02 -2.58
N VAL A 69 -5.99 2.78 -2.01
CA VAL A 69 -4.90 2.20 -1.23
C VAL A 69 -5.13 2.53 0.23
N ARG A 70 -5.31 1.49 1.05
CA ARG A 70 -5.56 1.60 2.50
C ARG A 70 -4.30 1.37 3.30
N THR A 71 -4.23 2.04 4.44
CA THR A 71 -3.10 1.99 5.40
C THR A 71 -3.52 1.46 6.76
N ASP A 72 -4.82 1.49 7.07
CA ASP A 72 -5.40 1.14 8.36
C ASP A 72 -5.46 -0.37 8.58
N ASN A 73 -5.54 -1.16 7.49
CA ASN A 73 -5.75 -2.62 7.55
C ASN A 73 -6.90 -2.99 8.51
N ALA A 74 -7.86 -2.08 8.68
CA ALA A 74 -8.96 -2.27 9.60
C ALA A 74 -9.95 -3.21 8.90
N PRO A 75 -10.22 -4.41 9.45
CA PRO A 75 -11.21 -5.30 8.87
C PRO A 75 -12.57 -4.59 8.89
N GLU A 76 -13.16 -4.41 7.72
CA GLU A 76 -14.53 -3.95 7.59
C GLU A 76 -15.49 -5.14 7.52
N ALA A 77 -16.78 -4.87 7.70
CA ALA A 77 -17.82 -5.90 7.64
C ALA A 77 -17.80 -6.67 6.31
N GLU A 78 -17.32 -6.02 5.25
CA GLU A 78 -17.22 -6.55 3.89
C GLU A 78 -16.01 -7.51 3.70
N ASP A 79 -15.03 -7.48 4.60
CA ASP A 79 -13.87 -8.38 4.58
C ASP A 79 -14.15 -9.74 5.25
N ALA A 80 -15.33 -9.91 5.87
CA ALA A 80 -15.71 -11.14 6.52
C ALA A 80 -16.03 -12.23 5.49
N LEU A 81 -15.30 -13.35 5.55
CA LEU A 81 -15.70 -14.55 4.82
C LEU A 81 -17.06 -15.04 5.35
N PRO A 82 -17.93 -15.59 4.48
CA PRO A 82 -19.15 -16.24 4.95
C PRO A 82 -18.78 -17.32 5.96
N ALA A 83 -19.52 -17.37 7.08
CA ALA A 83 -19.37 -18.45 8.03
C ALA A 83 -19.69 -19.77 7.30
N PHE A 84 -18.76 -20.73 7.40
CA PHE A 84 -19.02 -22.09 6.96
C PHE A 84 -19.57 -22.85 8.17
N ASP A 85 -20.83 -23.30 8.08
CA ASP A 85 -21.48 -24.19 9.05
C ASP A 85 -20.89 -25.61 9.01
#